data_AF-A0A845X1J1-F1
#
_entry.id   AF-A0A845X1J1-F1
#
_cell.length_a   1.000
_cell.length_b   1.000
_cell.length_c   1.000
_cell.angle_alpha   90.00
_cell.angle_beta   90.00
_cell.angle_gamma   90.00
#
_symmetry.space_group_name_H-M   'P 1'
#
loop_
_entity.id
_entity.type
_entity.pdbx_description
1 polymer ?
#
loop_
_entity_poly.entity_id
_entity_poly.type
_entity_poly.pdbx_seq_one_letter_code
_entity_poly.pdbx_strand_id
1 'polypeptide(L)'
;MRYNSDSLPSHSHAALDHVHDAQTQRKIINRLSRIEGHIRGIKTMVTEDRHCPEVLIQIAAVRGALDRVARMILDEHLTACVGRAAQQGNIEAELEELKAALDHFLR
;
A
#
# COMPACT_ATOMS: atom_id res chain seq x y z
N MET A 1 27.22 14.12 -26.76
CA MET A 1 26.94 12.73 -26.36
C MET A 1 25.46 12.67 -25.97
N ARG A 2 24.59 12.33 -26.91
CA ARG A 2 23.12 12.29 -26.72
C ARG A 2 22.76 10.83 -26.46
N TYR A 3 22.20 10.52 -25.30
CA TYR A 3 21.77 9.17 -24.94
C TYR A 3 20.43 8.91 -25.62
N ASN A 4 20.37 7.83 -26.41
CA ASN A 4 19.23 7.46 -27.23
C ASN A 4 18.09 6.95 -26.33
N SER A 5 16.90 7.50 -26.51
CA SER A 5 15.71 7.32 -25.68
C SER A 5 14.78 6.20 -26.17
N ASP A 6 15.33 5.11 -26.70
CA ASP A 6 14.55 3.99 -27.22
C ASP A 6 15.05 2.69 -26.61
N SER A 7 14.22 2.13 -25.70
CA SER A 7 14.02 0.69 -25.41
C SER A 7 13.69 0.47 -23.92
N LEU A 8 12.54 0.98 -23.47
CA LEU A 8 11.84 0.39 -22.33
C LEU A 8 10.58 -0.29 -22.89
N PRO A 9 10.34 -1.58 -22.60
CA PRO A 9 9.12 -2.23 -23.06
C PRO A 9 7.91 -1.52 -22.44
N SER A 10 7.08 -0.95 -23.33
CA SER A 10 5.77 -0.40 -23.01
C SER A 10 4.84 -1.54 -22.62
N HIS A 11 4.83 -1.91 -21.34
CA HIS A 11 3.71 -2.65 -20.77
C HIS A 11 2.61 -1.64 -20.46
N SER A 12 1.76 -1.41 -21.47
CA SER A 12 0.46 -0.78 -21.33
C SER A 12 -0.43 -1.66 -20.44
N HIS A 13 -0.25 -1.60 -19.13
CA HIS A 13 -1.27 -2.05 -18.20
C HIS A 13 -2.41 -1.05 -18.29
N ALA A 14 -3.45 -1.41 -19.04
CA ALA A 14 -4.75 -0.76 -18.95
C ALA A 14 -5.06 -0.62 -17.45
N ALA A 15 -5.35 0.60 -17.03
CA ALA A 15 -5.66 0.96 -15.66
C ALA A 15 -6.70 -0.03 -15.09
N LEU A 16 -6.24 -0.95 -14.25
CA LEU A 16 -7.07 -1.90 -13.55
C LEU A 16 -7.72 -1.13 -12.39
N ASP A 17 -9.02 -0.85 -12.57
CA ASP A 17 -9.88 -0.26 -11.55
C ASP A 17 -9.91 -1.18 -10.31
N HIS A 18 -9.02 -0.95 -9.35
CA HIS A 18 -9.18 -1.48 -8.01
C HIS A 18 -10.30 -0.68 -7.32
N VAL A 19 -11.55 -1.10 -7.54
CA VAL A 19 -12.69 -0.53 -6.85
C VAL A 19 -12.77 -1.16 -5.47
N HIS A 20 -12.24 -0.44 -4.48
CA HIS A 20 -12.59 -0.73 -3.10
C HIS A 20 -14.10 -0.67 -2.96
N ASP A 21 -14.73 -1.69 -2.36
CA ASP A 21 -16.13 -1.51 -1.99
C ASP A 21 -16.24 -0.28 -1.05
N ALA A 22 -17.36 0.43 -1.10
CA ALA A 22 -17.50 1.71 -0.39
C ALA A 22 -17.27 1.57 1.14
N GLN A 23 -17.55 0.40 1.70
CA GLN A 23 -17.32 0.11 3.12
C GLN A 23 -15.82 -0.07 3.41
N THR A 24 -15.11 -0.81 2.56
CA THR A 24 -13.66 -1.05 2.67
C THR A 24 -12.87 0.23 2.43
N GLN A 25 -13.23 1.03 1.42
CA GLN A 25 -12.68 2.35 1.19
C GLN A 25 -12.80 3.24 2.44
N ARG A 26 -14.00 3.30 3.04
CA ARG A 26 -14.24 4.10 4.24
C ARG A 26 -13.43 3.59 5.44
N LYS A 27 -13.26 2.27 5.59
CA LYS A 27 -12.42 1.68 6.64
C LYS A 27 -10.95 2.07 6.46
N ILE A 28 -10.42 2.01 5.24
CA ILE A 28 -9.05 2.41 4.90
C ILE A 28 -8.84 3.89 5.24
N ILE A 29 -9.71 4.77 4.73
CA ILE A 29 -9.65 6.22 4.99
C ILE A 29 -9.65 6.50 6.50
N ASN A 30 -10.58 5.91 7.26
CA ASN A 30 -10.65 6.10 8.71
C ASN A 30 -9.38 5.65 9.45
N ARG A 31 -8.67 4.63 8.96
CA ARG A 31 -7.40 4.19 9.56
C ARG A 31 -6.26 5.14 9.20
N LEU A 32 -6.19 5.59 7.95
CA LEU A 32 -5.22 6.59 7.50
C LEU A 32 -5.39 7.91 8.27
N SER A 33 -6.61 8.40 8.49
CA SER A 33 -6.84 9.61 9.29
C SER A 33 -6.38 9.48 10.74
N ARG A 34 -6.49 8.28 11.34
CA ARG A 34 -5.93 8.03 12.69
C ARG A 34 -4.40 8.02 12.68
N ILE A 35 -3.80 7.40 11.67
CA ILE A 35 -2.34 7.38 11.47
C ILE A 35 -1.81 8.81 11.33
N GLU A 36 -2.49 9.64 10.54
CA GLU A 36 -2.16 11.06 10.40
C GLU A 36 -2.18 11.79 11.76
N GLY A 37 -3.21 11.55 12.58
CA GLY A 37 -3.29 12.06 13.94
C GLY A 37 -2.10 11.63 14.82
N HIS A 38 -1.70 10.36 14.75
CA HIS A 38 -0.51 9.87 15.47
C HIS A 38 0.78 10.54 15.00
N ILE A 39 0.96 10.73 13.69
CA ILE A 39 2.13 11.43 13.13
C ILE A 39 2.19 12.87 13.65
N ARG A 40 1.06 13.57 13.70
CA ARG A 40 0.98 14.91 14.31
C ARG A 40 1.38 14.87 15.79
N GLY A 41 0.93 13.86 16.54
CA GLY A 41 1.33 13.66 17.93
C GLY A 41 2.83 13.45 18.11
N ILE A 42 3.46 12.63 17.26
CA ILE A 42 4.91 12.42 17.25
C ILE A 42 5.66 13.73 16.99
N LYS A 43 5.19 14.53 16.02
CA LYS A 43 5.76 15.86 15.75
C LYS A 43 5.73 16.76 16.98
N THR A 44 4.61 16.77 17.72
CA THR A 44 4.51 17.49 19.00
C THR A 44 5.51 16.98 20.02
N MET A 45 5.62 15.66 20.22
CA MET A 45 6.58 15.07 21.17
C MET A 45 8.03 15.49 20.89
N VAL A 46 8.42 15.56 19.60
CA VAL A 46 9.75 16.02 19.20
C VAL A 46 9.93 17.52 19.47
N THR A 47 8.88 18.32 19.24
CA THR A 47 8.92 19.77 19.49
C THR A 47 9.03 20.08 20.99
N GLU A 48 8.45 19.22 21.82
CA GLU A 48 8.49 19.28 23.29
C GLU A 48 9.75 18.63 23.90
N ASP A 49 10.72 18.21 23.07
CA ASP A 49 11.95 17.53 23.50
C ASP A 49 11.71 16.32 24.41
N ARG A 50 10.66 15.54 24.09
CA ARG A 50 10.33 14.32 24.85
C ARG A 50 11.40 13.25 24.70
N HIS A 51 11.51 12.42 25.74
CA HIS A 51 12.51 11.37 25.84
C HIS A 51 12.47 10.41 24.64
N CYS A 52 13.62 10.22 23.97
CA CYS A 52 13.71 9.51 22.69
C CYS A 52 13.04 8.12 22.67
N PRO A 53 13.21 7.25 23.68
CA PRO A 53 12.49 5.97 23.76
C PRO A 53 10.96 6.09 23.62
N GLU A 54 10.35 7.12 24.18
CA GLU A 54 8.89 7.32 24.10
C GLU A 54 8.46 7.69 22.68
N VAL A 55 9.24 8.54 22.01
CA VAL A 55 9.04 8.90 20.59
C VAL A 55 9.18 7.65 19.71
N LEU A 56 10.20 6.83 19.95
CA LEU A 56 10.42 5.57 19.21
C LEU A 56 9.26 4.58 19.38
N ILE A 57 8.69 4.47 20.58
CA ILE A 57 7.49 3.66 20.81
C ILE A 57 6.31 4.13 19.96
N GLN A 58 6.09 5.44 19.85
CA GLN A 58 5.00 5.98 19.02
C GLN A 58 5.26 5.77 17.53
N ILE A 59 6.51 5.92 17.07
CA ILE A 59 6.90 5.61 15.68
C ILE A 59 6.63 4.13 15.38
N ALA A 60 6.98 3.22 16.28
CA ALA A 60 6.71 1.80 16.12
C ALA A 60 5.19 1.51 16.05
N ALA A 61 4.38 2.21 16.84
CA ALA A 61 2.92 2.09 16.79
C ALA A 61 2.34 2.57 15.44
N VAL A 62 2.88 3.66 14.88
CA VAL A 62 2.51 4.15 13.54
C VAL A 62 2.91 3.15 12.46
N ARG A 63 4.12 2.60 12.51
CA ARG A 63 4.58 1.57 11.56
C ARG A 63 3.64 0.37 11.57
N GLY A 64 3.33 -0.19 12.75
CA GLY A 64 2.40 -1.31 12.84
C GLY A 64 0.97 -0.97 12.39
N ALA A 65 0.55 0.30 12.49
CA ALA A 65 -0.73 0.74 11.94
C ALA A 65 -0.72 0.82 10.41
N LEU A 66 0.37 1.30 9.82
CA LEU A 66 0.58 1.29 8.37
C LEU A 66 0.63 -0.13 7.81
N ASP A 67 1.36 -1.04 8.46
CA ASP A 67 1.44 -2.46 8.06
C ASP A 67 0.04 -3.10 8.00
N ARG A 68 -0.82 -2.79 8.96
CA ARG A 68 -2.22 -3.26 8.96
C ARG A 68 -3.04 -2.68 7.81
N VAL A 69 -2.85 -1.42 7.45
CA VAL A 69 -3.56 -0.82 6.30
C VAL A 69 -3.08 -1.44 5.00
N ALA A 70 -1.77 -1.55 4.83
CA ALA A 70 -1.18 -2.15 3.65
C ALA A 70 -1.60 -3.61 3.48
N ARG A 71 -1.70 -4.39 4.59
CA ARG A 71 -2.23 -5.75 4.57
C ARG A 71 -3.68 -5.83 4.10
N MET A 72 -4.55 -4.92 4.56
CA MET A 72 -5.95 -4.91 4.11
C MET A 72 -6.06 -4.67 2.60
N ILE A 73 -5.25 -3.75 2.06
CA ILE A 73 -5.23 -3.44 0.62
C ILE A 73 -4.74 -4.67 -0.17
N LEU A 74 -3.69 -5.34 0.33
CA LEU A 74 -3.14 -6.55 -0.29
C LEU A 74 -4.16 -7.71 -0.30
N ASP A 75 -4.85 -7.95 0.82
CA ASP A 75 -5.87 -9.02 0.92
C ASP A 75 -7.03 -8.78 -0.08
N GLU A 76 -7.41 -7.53 -0.30
CA GLU A 76 -8.45 -7.15 -1.26
C GLU A 76 -7.98 -7.35 -2.71
N HIS A 77 -6.76 -6.90 -3.02
CA HIS A 77 -6.14 -7.10 -4.33
C HIS A 77 -6.01 -8.59 -4.66
N LEU A 78 -5.54 -9.41 -3.71
CA LEU A 78 -5.47 -10.87 -3.81
C LEU A 78 -6.83 -11.47 -4.17
N THR A 79 -7.88 -11.06 -3.45
CA THR A 79 -9.25 -11.57 -3.66
C THR A 79 -9.76 -11.20 -5.05
N ALA A 80 -9.47 -9.99 -5.53
CA ALA A 80 -9.85 -9.52 -6.85
C ALA A 80 -9.09 -10.24 -7.98
N CYS A 81 -7.76 -10.38 -7.87
CA CYS A 81 -6.93 -11.07 -8.86
C CYS A 81 -7.35 -12.54 -9.02
N VAL A 82 -7.55 -13.26 -7.91
CA VAL A 82 -8.02 -14.66 -7.95
C VAL A 82 -9.42 -14.75 -8.58
N GLY A 83 -10.32 -13.82 -8.24
CA GLY A 83 -11.66 -13.76 -8.83
C GLY A 83 -11.64 -13.54 -10.34
N ARG A 84 -10.81 -12.61 -10.83
CA ARG A 84 -10.65 -12.35 -12.27
C ARG A 84 -9.99 -13.52 -12.99
N ALA A 85 -8.93 -14.10 -12.43
CA ALA A 85 -8.27 -15.28 -12.99
C ALA A 85 -9.25 -16.44 -13.18
N ALA A 86 -10.12 -16.69 -12.19
CA ALA A 86 -11.15 -17.73 -12.25
C ALA A 86 -12.23 -17.47 -13.31
N GLN A 87 -12.58 -16.21 -13.57
CA GLN A 87 -13.63 -15.83 -14.52
C GLN A 87 -13.13 -15.72 -15.96
N GLN A 88 -11.93 -15.17 -16.15
CA GLN A 88 -11.40 -14.78 -17.47
C GLN A 88 -10.37 -15.79 -18.01
N GLY A 89 -9.89 -16.73 -17.19
CA GLY A 89 -8.91 -17.75 -17.60
C GLY A 89 -7.48 -17.23 -17.75
N ASN A 90 -7.23 -15.95 -17.49
CA ASN A 90 -5.92 -15.30 -17.66
C ASN A 90 -5.03 -15.43 -16.41
N ILE A 91 -4.77 -16.66 -15.97
CA ILE A 91 -4.07 -16.94 -14.71
C ILE A 91 -2.64 -16.38 -14.69
N GLU A 92 -1.86 -16.53 -15.77
CA GLU A 92 -0.50 -16.00 -15.82
C GLU A 92 -0.43 -14.48 -15.59
N ALA A 93 -1.32 -13.72 -16.23
CA ALA A 93 -1.30 -12.25 -16.14
C ALA A 93 -1.63 -11.76 -14.72
N GLU A 94 -2.66 -12.34 -14.11
CA GLU A 94 -3.09 -12.02 -12.73
C GLU A 94 -2.04 -12.45 -11.69
N LEU A 95 -1.31 -13.54 -11.95
CA LEU A 95 -0.22 -13.99 -11.08
C LEU A 95 0.99 -13.06 -11.14
N GLU A 96 1.36 -12.55 -12.32
CA GLU A 96 2.44 -11.56 -12.46
C GLU A 96 2.09 -10.23 -11.79
N GLU A 97 0.84 -9.77 -11.90
CA GLU A 97 0.37 -8.57 -11.18
C GLU A 97 0.49 -8.75 -9.67
N LEU A 98 0.06 -9.91 -9.16
CA LEU A 98 0.17 -10.23 -7.74
C LEU A 98 1.63 -10.26 -7.26
N LYS A 99 2.54 -10.89 -8.02
CA LYS A 99 3.97 -10.91 -7.68
C LYS A 99 4.54 -9.50 -7.59
N ALA A 100 4.21 -8.63 -8.54
CA ALA A 100 4.64 -7.24 -8.52
C ALA A 100 4.15 -6.50 -7.27
N ALA A 101 2.88 -6.68 -6.89
CA ALA A 101 2.32 -6.09 -5.68
C ALA A 101 3.04 -6.57 -4.40
N LEU A 102 3.33 -7.87 -4.32
CA LEU A 102 4.07 -8.46 -3.19
C LEU A 102 5.52 -7.94 -3.10
N ASP A 103 6.21 -7.79 -4.23
CA ASP A 103 7.57 -7.25 -4.28
C ASP A 103 7.65 -5.82 -3.74
N HIS A 104 6.62 -5.00 -3.94
CA HIS A 104 6.55 -3.66 -3.36
C HIS A 104 6.22 -3.67 -1.87
N PHE A 105 5.38 -4.61 -1.42
CA PHE A 105 4.95 -4.71 -0.03
C PHE A 105 6.02 -5.28 0.90
N LEU A 106 6.87 -6.19 0.40
CA LEU A 106 7.88 -6.90 1.20
C LEU A 106 9.23 -6.17 1.30
N ARG A 107 9.41 -5.07 0.57
CA ARG A 107 10.64 -4.26 0.58
C ARG A 107 10.77 -3.38 1.82
#